data_AF-A0A255SUV1-F1
#
_entry.id   AF-A0A255SUV1-F1
#
_cell.length_a   1.000
_cell.length_b   1.000
_cell.length_c   1.000
_cell.angle_alpha   90.00
_cell.angle_beta   90.00
_cell.angle_gamma   90.00
#
_symmetry.space_group_name_H-M   'P 1'
#
loop_
_entity.id
_entity.type
_entity.pdbx_description
1 polymer ?
#
loop_
_entity_poly.entity_id
_entity_poly.type
_entity_poly.pdbx_seq_one_letter_code
_entity_poly.pdbx_strand_id
1 'polypeptide(L)'
;MKSAGHRFWWEVLMEKQKESKNMCLSINIENLRIKMKKIFNTLPLALIVMSIYSCTSDDETVQDANDNSSVVTTFTCTQENDGTTTKAALDSDCKTILWKTGDAISIFDGNKANNEYILDSESDGKSTGTFSGTGAVTGPYVAVYPYTAGATLSDDRKSVSNIVLPDEQEAVAGGFDPKAALMIAKSETTTLTFKNAVGFIKVTPQFDCKKIILRAANKTKPLAGKGTIKFDDSGNPYIDFTGSKELSYSITLSGTITSGNAYYIAVPAVTLSAYWTLTFVTENKNYMRQVTKPITFVRSQALNLGTFATDGDYWVGSNGIVSAVNQVDLGLTIEQGGKTYKVYFAKSNLTTTGLAENEYDYGDYFAWGAIKPWYSSIDKSKSPWTATWEKTGGYIQANAPYYNNGSYTKYTTDGEILKASDDAANVILGGDWWIPTQAIWQALVDNSTKGLDSGFKFTNNGQTLFLPEAGYVNGTLFNANSDGYYWSGTANPSTDAYYLQLYSSGYVSAQQVWDRYCGYSVRPVRLVELSAATTEGYNVEEDFKW
;
A
#
# COMPACT_ATOMS: atom_id res chain seq x y z
N MET A 1 10.68 33.86 53.42
CA MET A 1 11.77 34.45 52.60
C MET A 1 12.91 33.46 52.25
N LYS A 2 12.63 32.18 51.95
CA LYS A 2 13.68 31.21 51.53
C LYS A 2 13.41 30.45 50.21
N SER A 3 12.29 30.69 49.51
CA SER A 3 11.98 29.99 48.24
C SER A 3 12.24 30.82 46.96
N ALA A 4 12.46 32.14 47.07
CA ALA A 4 12.72 32.98 45.90
C ALA A 4 14.16 32.86 45.37
N GLY A 5 15.14 32.65 46.24
CA GLY A 5 16.55 32.52 45.83
C GLY A 5 16.85 31.23 45.06
N HIS A 6 16.13 30.14 45.35
CA HIS A 6 16.43 28.83 44.75
C HIS A 6 15.94 28.69 43.30
N ARG A 7 14.88 29.41 42.91
CA ARG A 7 14.40 29.47 41.51
C ARG A 7 15.33 30.29 40.62
N PHE A 8 15.82 31.43 41.11
CA PHE A 8 16.73 32.30 40.37
C PHE A 8 18.04 31.59 40.00
N TRP A 9 18.62 30.83 40.95
CA TRP A 9 19.84 30.06 40.67
C TRP A 9 19.63 28.90 39.69
N TRP A 10 18.43 28.33 39.62
CA TRP A 10 18.12 27.22 38.70
C TRP A 10 17.93 27.72 37.26
N GLU A 11 17.29 28.86 37.07
CA GLU A 11 17.12 29.51 35.76
C GLU A 11 18.48 29.94 35.19
N VAL A 12 19.35 30.56 36.01
CA VAL A 12 20.72 30.93 35.61
C VAL A 12 21.56 29.70 35.22
N LEU A 13 21.36 28.56 35.88
CA LEU A 13 22.09 27.32 35.56
C LEU A 13 21.65 26.72 34.22
N MET A 14 20.33 26.76 33.93
CA MET A 14 19.76 26.28 32.68
C MET A 14 20.17 27.16 31.49
N GLU A 15 20.24 28.47 31.69
CA GLU A 15 20.66 29.42 30.66
C GLU A 15 22.14 29.23 30.32
N LYS A 16 23.01 29.04 31.33
CA LYS A 16 24.42 28.66 31.12
C LYS A 16 24.61 27.31 30.44
N GLN A 17 23.76 26.31 30.72
CA GLN A 17 23.79 25.03 30.00
C GLN A 17 23.35 25.18 28.54
N LYS A 18 22.37 26.04 28.27
CA LYS A 18 21.89 26.32 26.90
C LYS A 18 22.96 27.06 26.08
N GLU A 19 23.64 28.04 26.69
CA GLU A 19 24.79 28.73 26.07
C GLU A 19 25.96 27.77 25.81
N SER A 20 26.29 26.90 26.78
CA SER A 20 27.33 25.86 26.61
C SER A 20 27.02 24.90 25.44
N LYS A 21 25.76 24.44 25.32
CA LYS A 21 25.34 23.58 24.21
C LYS A 21 25.38 24.30 22.86
N ASN A 22 24.94 25.56 22.80
CA ASN A 22 25.00 26.37 21.58
C ASN A 22 26.44 26.67 21.15
N MET A 23 27.34 26.91 22.11
CA MET A 23 28.77 27.11 21.86
C MET A 23 29.43 25.81 21.35
N CYS A 24 29.06 24.65 21.90
CA CYS A 24 29.56 23.35 21.42
C CYS A 24 29.05 23.03 20.00
N LEU A 25 27.80 23.38 19.68
CA LEU A 25 27.23 23.17 18.34
C LEU A 25 27.90 24.07 17.29
N SER A 26 28.14 25.34 17.63
CA SER A 26 28.80 26.30 16.74
C SER A 26 30.26 25.93 16.48
N ILE A 27 31.01 25.49 17.49
CA ILE A 27 32.38 24.96 17.31
C ILE A 27 32.39 23.73 16.38
N ASN A 28 31.39 22.84 16.48
CA ASN A 28 31.31 21.65 15.62
C ASN A 28 31.00 22.02 14.16
N ILE A 29 30.14 23.00 13.94
CA ILE A 29 29.81 23.53 12.59
C ILE A 29 31.01 24.28 11.99
N GLU A 30 31.74 25.07 12.78
CA GLU A 30 32.96 25.77 12.33
C GLU A 30 34.06 24.76 11.96
N ASN A 31 34.25 23.70 12.75
CA ASN A 31 35.19 22.62 12.45
C ASN A 31 34.79 21.81 11.20
N LEU A 32 33.49 21.58 10.97
CA LEU A 32 32.98 20.97 9.74
C LEU A 32 33.18 21.89 8.51
N ARG A 33 32.98 23.20 8.65
CA ARG A 33 33.27 24.19 7.61
C ARG A 33 34.77 24.30 7.30
N ILE A 34 35.64 24.24 8.31
CA ILE A 34 37.10 24.23 8.13
C ILE A 34 37.57 22.93 7.45
N LYS A 35 36.98 21.77 7.80
CA LYS A 35 37.24 20.50 7.10
C LYS A 35 36.77 20.52 5.65
N MET A 36 35.60 21.07 5.35
CA MET A 36 35.12 21.22 3.97
C MET A 36 35.97 22.21 3.15
N LYS A 37 36.44 23.32 3.74
CA LYS A 37 37.37 24.25 3.06
C LYS A 37 38.76 23.65 2.79
N LYS A 38 39.23 22.71 3.63
CA LYS A 38 40.52 22.02 3.41
C LYS A 38 40.46 20.90 2.38
N ILE A 39 39.28 20.34 2.10
CA ILE A 39 39.09 19.30 1.07
C ILE A 39 38.90 19.91 -0.33
N PHE A 40 38.57 21.20 -0.43
CA PHE A 40 38.30 21.88 -1.70
C PHE A 40 39.53 22.57 -2.36
N ASN A 41 40.74 22.44 -1.82
CA ASN A 41 41.91 23.20 -2.27
C ASN A 41 43.12 22.37 -2.75
N THR A 42 42.93 21.09 -3.09
CA THR A 42 44.00 20.26 -3.68
C THR A 42 43.45 19.36 -4.78
N LEU A 43 43.30 19.87 -5.99
CA LEU A 43 43.36 19.06 -7.22
C LEU A 43 43.83 19.97 -8.37
N PRO A 44 44.95 19.67 -9.06
CA PRO A 44 45.43 20.50 -10.14
C PRO A 44 44.66 20.23 -11.44
N LEU A 45 44.41 21.35 -12.11
CA LEU A 45 43.93 21.56 -13.47
C LEU A 45 44.73 20.75 -14.51
N ALA A 46 44.06 19.96 -15.35
CA ALA A 46 44.62 19.46 -16.61
C ALA A 46 43.61 19.69 -17.74
N LEU A 47 43.77 20.82 -18.44
CA LEU A 47 43.17 21.10 -19.73
C LEU A 47 43.93 20.30 -20.80
N ILE A 48 43.24 19.45 -21.56
CA ILE A 48 43.72 18.98 -22.86
C ILE A 48 42.67 19.30 -23.91
N VAL A 49 42.97 20.33 -24.70
CA VAL A 49 42.40 20.57 -26.04
C VAL A 49 43.38 19.93 -27.02
N MET A 50 42.92 19.05 -27.91
CA MET A 50 43.63 18.79 -29.16
C MET A 50 42.68 18.21 -30.22
N SER A 51 42.34 19.06 -31.18
CA SER A 51 41.84 18.72 -32.50
C SER A 51 42.98 18.20 -33.38
N ILE A 52 42.77 17.10 -34.11
CA ILE A 52 43.49 16.82 -35.35
C ILE A 52 42.53 16.34 -36.45
N TYR A 53 42.50 17.10 -37.54
CA TYR A 53 42.20 16.61 -38.88
C TYR A 53 43.40 15.78 -39.35
N SER A 54 43.16 14.64 -40.01
CA SER A 54 44.07 14.16 -41.06
C SER A 54 43.31 13.25 -42.03
N CYS A 55 43.55 13.50 -43.31
CA CYS A 55 43.04 12.77 -44.45
C CYS A 55 44.24 12.09 -45.12
N THR A 56 44.08 10.81 -45.48
CA THR A 56 44.90 9.98 -46.39
C THR A 56 46.32 9.62 -45.91
N SER A 57 46.88 8.44 -46.12
CA SER A 57 46.69 7.46 -47.20
C SER A 57 47.07 6.04 -46.73
N ASP A 58 46.51 5.05 -47.43
CA ASP A 58 46.70 3.60 -47.36
C ASP A 58 48.05 3.11 -46.78
N ASP A 59 47.97 2.28 -45.74
CA ASP A 59 48.81 1.08 -45.63
C ASP A 59 48.08 0.02 -44.80
N GLU A 60 48.03 -1.19 -45.32
CA GLU A 60 47.35 -2.33 -44.72
C GLU A 60 48.14 -2.82 -43.50
N THR A 61 47.58 -2.62 -42.31
CA THR A 61 47.87 -3.51 -41.17
C THR A 61 46.56 -3.90 -40.52
N VAL A 62 46.19 -5.16 -40.71
CA VAL A 62 45.16 -5.86 -39.94
C VAL A 62 45.60 -5.85 -38.48
N GLN A 63 45.02 -4.94 -37.70
CA GLN A 63 44.91 -5.11 -36.25
C GLN A 63 43.46 -5.47 -35.97
N ASP A 64 43.27 -6.66 -35.39
CA ASP A 64 42.02 -7.08 -34.78
C ASP A 64 41.56 -6.03 -33.76
N ALA A 65 40.62 -5.19 -34.18
CA ALA A 65 39.85 -4.35 -33.29
C ALA A 65 38.83 -5.24 -32.58
N ASN A 66 39.26 -5.90 -31.50
CA ASN A 66 38.34 -6.27 -30.45
C ASN A 66 38.26 -5.12 -29.43
N ASP A 67 37.90 -3.94 -29.94
CA ASP A 67 37.65 -2.78 -29.10
C ASP A 67 36.20 -2.86 -28.62
N ASN A 68 35.98 -3.68 -27.60
CA ASN A 68 34.71 -3.80 -26.91
C ASN A 68 34.50 -2.64 -25.92
N SER A 69 35.04 -1.45 -26.25
CA SER A 69 34.85 -0.22 -25.48
C SER A 69 33.38 0.17 -25.54
N SER A 70 32.65 -0.11 -24.48
CA SER A 70 31.26 0.29 -24.30
C SER A 70 31.14 1.80 -24.47
N VAL A 71 30.48 2.24 -25.54
CA VAL A 71 30.22 3.67 -25.78
C VAL A 71 29.35 4.20 -24.64
N VAL A 72 29.87 5.20 -23.92
CA VAL A 72 29.09 5.99 -22.96
C VAL A 72 28.25 6.97 -23.74
N THR A 73 26.93 6.90 -23.57
CA THR A 73 25.97 7.80 -24.19
C THR A 73 25.28 8.62 -23.11
N THR A 74 24.89 9.84 -23.43
CA THR A 74 24.13 10.72 -22.54
C THR A 74 22.80 11.09 -23.17
N PHE A 75 21.73 11.04 -22.38
CA PHE A 75 20.38 11.47 -22.79
C PHE A 75 19.94 12.69 -22.00
N THR A 76 19.34 13.66 -22.69
CA THR A 76 18.70 14.82 -22.06
C THR A 76 17.21 14.57 -21.97
N CYS A 77 16.66 14.56 -20.75
CA CYS A 77 15.29 14.16 -20.46
C CYS A 77 14.48 15.33 -19.91
N THR A 78 13.35 15.60 -20.56
CA THR A 78 12.34 16.61 -20.19
C THR A 78 10.98 15.94 -20.01
N GLN A 79 9.96 16.70 -19.58
CA GLN A 79 8.59 16.19 -19.38
C GLN A 79 7.56 17.01 -20.15
N GLU A 80 6.45 16.38 -20.54
CA GLU A 80 5.38 17.00 -21.35
C GLU A 80 4.71 18.24 -20.73
N ASN A 81 4.89 18.47 -19.43
CA ASN A 81 4.31 19.62 -18.71
C ASN A 81 5.36 20.68 -18.31
N ASP A 82 6.63 20.49 -18.65
CA ASP A 82 7.70 21.42 -18.27
C ASP A 82 7.43 22.83 -18.83
N GLY A 83 7.43 23.83 -17.94
CA GLY A 83 7.19 25.24 -18.31
C GLY A 83 5.73 25.65 -18.62
N THR A 84 4.71 24.80 -18.41
CA THR A 84 3.31 25.17 -18.70
C THR A 84 2.57 25.81 -17.51
N THR A 85 1.96 26.99 -17.71
CA THR A 85 1.13 27.71 -16.71
C THR A 85 -0.28 28.02 -17.24
N THR A 86 -0.97 27.06 -17.84
CA THR A 86 -2.35 27.28 -18.30
C THR A 86 -3.36 26.90 -17.21
N LYS A 87 -4.36 27.78 -16.99
CA LYS A 87 -5.41 27.62 -15.96
C LYS A 87 -6.27 26.34 -16.08
N ALA A 88 -6.06 25.51 -17.09
CA ALA A 88 -6.85 24.32 -17.40
C ALA A 88 -6.09 22.99 -17.28
N ALA A 89 -4.80 22.99 -16.93
CA ALA A 89 -4.05 21.76 -16.70
C ALA A 89 -3.01 21.99 -15.60
N LEU A 90 -3.33 21.46 -14.41
CA LEU A 90 -2.47 21.39 -13.21
C LEU A 90 -2.31 22.75 -12.48
N ASP A 91 -2.84 22.85 -11.26
CA ASP A 91 -2.48 23.91 -10.31
C ASP A 91 -1.27 23.48 -9.45
N SER A 92 -0.95 24.24 -8.41
CA SER A 92 0.35 24.39 -7.72
C SER A 92 0.87 23.18 -6.91
N ASP A 93 0.61 21.96 -7.37
CA ASP A 93 0.60 20.72 -6.58
C ASP A 93 1.10 19.50 -7.40
N CYS A 94 2.36 19.52 -7.88
CA CYS A 94 3.03 18.50 -8.74
C CYS A 94 2.95 18.70 -10.27
N LYS A 95 3.29 19.90 -10.76
CA LYS A 95 3.37 20.21 -12.22
C LYS A 95 4.50 19.53 -12.97
N THR A 96 5.62 19.28 -12.29
CA THR A 96 6.87 18.84 -12.91
C THR A 96 7.60 17.96 -11.92
N ILE A 97 7.88 16.72 -12.31
CA ILE A 97 8.69 15.82 -11.51
C ILE A 97 10.11 16.40 -11.48
N LEU A 98 10.66 16.61 -10.29
CA LEU A 98 12.07 16.96 -10.17
C LEU A 98 12.86 15.67 -10.12
N TRP A 99 13.79 15.51 -11.07
CA TRP A 99 14.70 14.37 -11.08
C TRP A 99 15.57 14.40 -9.83
N LYS A 100 15.83 13.23 -9.23
CA LYS A 100 16.61 13.07 -8.02
C LYS A 100 17.74 12.08 -8.20
N THR A 101 18.82 12.32 -7.49
CA THR A 101 19.98 11.42 -7.46
C THR A 101 19.53 9.99 -7.16
N GLY A 102 19.94 9.05 -8.01
CA GLY A 102 19.52 7.65 -7.95
C GLY A 102 18.33 7.31 -8.85
N ASP A 103 17.67 8.30 -9.46
CA ASP A 103 16.72 8.04 -10.55
C ASP A 103 17.44 7.33 -11.71
N ALA A 104 16.77 6.32 -12.26
CA ALA A 104 17.25 5.57 -13.40
C ALA A 104 16.13 5.36 -14.42
N ILE A 105 16.50 5.24 -15.69
CA ILE A 105 15.61 4.98 -16.82
C ILE A 105 16.08 3.75 -17.59
N SER A 106 15.13 3.04 -18.18
CA SER A 106 15.43 2.05 -19.22
C SER A 106 15.47 2.74 -20.57
N ILE A 107 16.57 2.57 -21.32
CA ILE A 107 16.72 3.00 -22.71
C ILE A 107 16.75 1.77 -23.62
N PHE A 108 15.80 1.73 -24.55
CA PHE A 108 15.75 0.77 -25.65
C PHE A 108 16.23 1.43 -26.93
N ASP A 109 17.20 0.80 -27.60
CA ASP A 109 17.80 1.28 -28.83
C ASP A 109 17.29 0.49 -30.06
N GLY A 110 17.96 0.66 -31.20
CA GLY A 110 17.71 -0.09 -32.44
C GLY A 110 17.63 -1.61 -32.24
N ASN A 111 18.42 -2.16 -31.33
CA ASN A 111 18.47 -3.58 -31.01
C ASN A 111 17.45 -4.02 -29.96
N LYS A 112 16.67 -3.08 -29.42
CA LYS A 112 15.64 -3.30 -28.39
C LYS A 112 16.21 -3.83 -27.07
N ALA A 113 17.51 -3.70 -26.86
CA ALA A 113 18.14 -4.04 -25.59
C ALA A 113 17.70 -3.06 -24.51
N ASN A 114 17.37 -3.55 -23.31
CA ASN A 114 17.02 -2.70 -22.17
C ASN A 114 18.31 -2.28 -21.44
N ASN A 115 18.73 -1.04 -21.65
CA ASN A 115 19.94 -0.49 -21.04
C ASN A 115 19.56 0.42 -19.87
N GLU A 116 20.22 0.26 -18.72
CA GLU A 116 20.04 1.14 -17.56
C GLU A 116 20.87 2.42 -17.72
N TYR A 117 20.23 3.56 -17.49
CA TYR A 117 20.86 4.87 -17.47
C TYR A 117 20.50 5.59 -16.18
N ILE A 118 21.47 6.19 -15.51
CA ILE A 118 21.32 6.79 -14.18
C ILE A 118 21.43 8.31 -14.31
N LEU A 119 20.65 9.04 -13.50
CA LEU A 119 20.69 10.48 -13.44
C LEU A 119 22.08 10.98 -13.01
N ASP A 120 22.64 11.91 -13.77
CA ASP A 120 23.87 12.58 -13.43
C ASP A 120 23.67 13.51 -12.22
N SER A 121 24.65 13.53 -11.32
CA SER A 121 24.58 14.32 -10.07
C SER A 121 24.33 15.82 -10.29
N GLU A 122 24.77 16.39 -11.41
CA GLU A 122 24.52 17.80 -11.76
C GLU A 122 23.04 18.09 -12.04
N SER A 123 22.23 17.05 -12.29
CA SER A 123 20.80 17.17 -12.59
C SER A 123 19.89 16.99 -11.38
N ASP A 124 20.45 16.78 -10.18
CA ASP A 124 19.68 16.61 -8.96
C ASP A 124 18.78 17.82 -8.67
N GLY A 125 17.49 17.55 -8.43
CA GLY A 125 16.48 18.54 -8.13
C GLY A 125 16.02 19.39 -9.32
N LYS A 126 16.39 19.04 -10.57
CA LYS A 126 16.01 19.79 -11.78
C LYS A 126 14.85 19.13 -12.53
N SER A 127 14.11 19.93 -13.31
CA SER A 127 13.05 19.43 -14.21
C SER A 127 13.59 18.79 -15.49
N THR A 128 14.78 19.21 -15.92
CA THR A 128 15.56 18.57 -16.98
C THR A 128 16.66 17.72 -16.36
N GLY A 129 16.75 16.46 -16.80
CA GLY A 129 17.75 15.51 -16.31
C GLY A 129 18.68 15.05 -17.41
N THR A 130 19.99 15.03 -17.14
CA THR A 130 20.96 14.30 -17.97
C THR A 130 21.16 12.91 -17.37
N PHE A 131 21.00 11.89 -18.19
CA PHE A 131 21.16 10.49 -17.80
C PHE A 131 22.31 9.87 -18.60
N SER A 132 23.22 9.21 -17.89
CA SER A 132 24.40 8.57 -18.48
C SER A 132 24.35 7.06 -18.29
N GLY A 133 24.87 6.34 -19.28
CA GLY A 133 24.89 4.88 -19.30
C GLY A 133 25.65 4.35 -20.52
N THR A 134 25.68 3.04 -20.67
CA THR A 134 26.36 2.35 -21.77
C THR A 134 25.40 1.46 -22.55
N GLY A 135 25.74 1.14 -23.80
CA GLY A 135 25.11 0.06 -24.56
C GLY A 135 24.01 0.46 -25.54
N ALA A 136 23.41 1.64 -25.40
CA ALA A 136 22.48 2.17 -26.40
C ALA A 136 23.28 2.90 -27.49
N VAL A 137 23.24 2.39 -28.71
CA VAL A 137 24.17 2.84 -29.78
C VAL A 137 23.45 3.52 -30.94
N THR A 138 22.24 3.07 -31.28
CA THR A 138 21.53 3.54 -32.49
C THR A 138 20.04 3.81 -32.20
N GLY A 139 19.50 4.95 -32.65
CA GLY A 139 18.07 5.24 -32.60
C GLY A 139 17.24 4.40 -33.61
N PRO A 140 15.89 4.47 -33.56
CA PRO A 140 15.06 5.25 -32.64
C PRO A 140 15.08 4.69 -31.22
N TYR A 141 14.99 5.60 -30.25
CA TYR A 141 14.99 5.28 -28.83
C TYR A 141 13.57 5.26 -28.27
N VAL A 142 13.32 4.29 -27.38
CA VAL A 142 12.17 4.30 -26.46
C VAL A 142 12.73 4.27 -25.05
N ALA A 143 12.21 5.11 -24.17
CA ALA A 143 12.66 5.20 -22.79
C ALA A 143 11.49 5.04 -21.83
N VAL A 144 11.68 4.33 -20.71
CA VAL A 144 10.70 4.27 -19.62
C VAL A 144 11.34 4.65 -18.30
N TYR A 145 10.58 5.36 -17.48
CA TYR A 145 10.93 5.68 -16.09
C TYR A 145 9.86 5.08 -15.16
N PRO A 146 10.25 4.53 -14.00
CA PRO A 146 11.64 4.24 -13.60
C PRO A 146 12.23 3.07 -14.40
N TYR A 147 13.55 2.88 -14.30
CA TYR A 147 14.23 1.69 -14.83
C TYR A 147 13.53 0.44 -14.32
N THR A 148 13.21 -0.47 -15.25
CA THR A 148 12.56 -1.73 -14.93
C THR A 148 13.36 -2.88 -15.54
N ALA A 149 14.02 -3.65 -14.68
CA ALA A 149 14.74 -4.85 -15.09
C ALA A 149 13.78 -5.85 -15.77
N GLY A 150 14.17 -6.38 -16.93
CA GLY A 150 13.35 -7.32 -17.69
C GLY A 150 12.20 -6.69 -18.50
N ALA A 151 12.08 -5.36 -18.52
CA ALA A 151 11.19 -4.69 -19.46
C ALA A 151 11.60 -4.98 -20.92
N THR A 152 10.62 -5.15 -21.80
CA THR A 152 10.84 -5.52 -23.21
C THR A 152 10.07 -4.61 -24.15
N LEU A 153 10.75 -4.13 -25.20
CA LEU A 153 10.16 -3.30 -26.25
C LEU A 153 9.53 -4.17 -27.34
N SER A 154 8.32 -3.84 -27.78
CA SER A 154 7.67 -4.51 -28.91
C SER A 154 8.35 -4.22 -30.25
N ASP A 155 8.14 -5.10 -31.23
CA ASP A 155 8.76 -4.97 -32.55
C ASP A 155 8.43 -3.66 -33.27
N ASP A 156 7.19 -3.19 -33.12
CA ASP A 156 6.70 -1.93 -33.67
C ASP A 156 7.11 -0.69 -32.86
N ARG A 157 7.80 -0.89 -31.73
CA ARG A 157 8.24 0.15 -30.78
C ARG A 157 7.08 1.02 -30.25
N LYS A 158 5.87 0.46 -30.18
CA LYS A 158 4.68 1.16 -29.66
C LYS A 158 4.32 0.73 -28.24
N SER A 159 5.01 -0.25 -27.68
CA SER A 159 4.73 -0.73 -26.33
C SER A 159 5.95 -1.28 -25.60
N VAL A 160 5.97 -1.10 -24.28
CA VAL A 160 6.98 -1.67 -23.39
C VAL A 160 6.27 -2.52 -22.34
N SER A 161 6.56 -3.82 -22.32
CA SER A 161 5.93 -4.80 -21.43
C SER A 161 6.79 -5.09 -20.20
N ASN A 162 6.23 -5.83 -19.24
CA ASN A 162 6.80 -6.15 -17.93
C ASN A 162 7.06 -4.93 -17.03
N ILE A 163 6.30 -3.84 -17.24
CA ILE A 163 6.31 -2.68 -16.35
C ILE A 163 5.39 -2.96 -15.17
N VAL A 164 5.74 -2.48 -13.97
CA VAL A 164 4.93 -2.66 -12.76
C VAL A 164 4.51 -1.30 -12.23
N LEU A 165 3.19 -1.08 -12.15
CA LEU A 165 2.63 -0.02 -11.31
C LEU A 165 2.45 -0.59 -9.90
N PRO A 166 3.21 -0.15 -8.90
CA PRO A 166 3.16 -0.75 -7.57
C PRO A 166 1.80 -0.49 -6.88
N ASP A 167 1.26 -1.54 -6.25
CA ASP A 167 0.08 -1.47 -5.39
C ASP A 167 0.41 -0.98 -3.97
N GLU A 168 1.68 -1.05 -3.56
CA GLU A 168 2.22 -0.42 -2.37
C GLU A 168 3.15 0.73 -2.78
N GLN A 169 2.77 1.96 -2.45
CA GLN A 169 3.50 3.18 -2.77
C GLN A 169 4.03 3.83 -1.50
N GLU A 170 5.22 4.44 -1.56
CA GLU A 170 5.78 5.20 -0.46
C GLU A 170 5.10 6.56 -0.26
N ALA A 171 4.71 6.85 0.97
CA ALA A 171 4.13 8.14 1.36
C ALA A 171 5.21 9.24 1.39
N VAL A 172 5.16 10.16 0.43
CA VAL A 172 6.05 11.32 0.37
C VAL A 172 5.26 12.60 0.69
N ALA A 173 5.65 13.32 1.75
CA ALA A 173 4.99 14.57 2.11
C ALA A 173 5.16 15.61 0.99
N GLY A 174 4.04 16.15 0.51
CA GLY A 174 4.00 17.07 -0.62
C GLY A 174 4.27 16.43 -1.98
N GLY A 175 4.38 15.10 -2.07
CA GLY A 175 4.77 14.40 -3.29
C GLY A 175 4.21 12.98 -3.43
N PHE A 176 4.78 12.24 -4.37
CA PHE A 176 4.42 10.87 -4.72
C PHE A 176 5.64 9.95 -4.60
N ASP A 177 5.42 8.64 -4.60
CA ASP A 177 6.47 7.64 -4.75
C ASP A 177 7.10 7.70 -6.16
N PRO A 178 8.40 8.03 -6.30
CA PRO A 178 9.07 8.05 -7.60
C PRO A 178 8.99 6.71 -8.35
N LYS A 179 8.93 5.59 -7.63
CA LYS A 179 8.81 4.25 -8.24
C LYS A 179 7.44 4.02 -8.90
N ALA A 180 6.43 4.83 -8.56
CA ALA A 180 5.08 4.73 -9.11
C ALA A 180 4.81 5.76 -10.22
N ALA A 181 5.72 6.71 -10.46
CA ALA A 181 5.58 7.78 -11.43
C ALA A 181 5.91 7.33 -12.86
N LEU A 182 5.17 6.34 -13.37
CA LEU A 182 5.47 5.71 -14.65
C LEU A 182 5.38 6.72 -15.82
N MET A 183 6.47 6.81 -16.58
CA MET A 183 6.57 7.66 -17.77
C MET A 183 7.20 6.91 -18.94
N ILE A 184 6.91 7.36 -20.16
CA ILE A 184 7.51 6.84 -21.39
C ILE A 184 7.85 7.96 -22.37
N ALA A 185 8.94 7.81 -23.10
CA ALA A 185 9.35 8.69 -24.20
C ALA A 185 9.70 7.88 -25.45
N LYS A 186 9.54 8.51 -26.62
CA LYS A 186 10.04 8.00 -27.90
C LYS A 186 10.72 9.14 -28.64
N SER A 187 11.91 8.90 -29.18
CA SER A 187 12.69 9.92 -29.90
C SER A 187 13.62 9.30 -30.93
N GLU A 188 13.93 10.05 -31.98
CA GLU A 188 14.99 9.72 -32.94
C GLU A 188 16.38 10.15 -32.43
N THR A 189 16.43 10.98 -31.39
CA THR A 189 17.65 11.60 -30.87
C THR A 189 17.83 11.28 -29.38
N THR A 190 18.97 11.69 -28.82
CA THR A 190 19.25 11.58 -27.38
C THR A 190 18.49 12.59 -26.52
N THR A 191 17.63 13.42 -27.12
CA THR A 191 16.69 14.27 -26.39
C THR A 191 15.35 13.57 -26.25
N LEU A 192 14.92 13.32 -25.02
CA LEU A 192 13.72 12.58 -24.67
C LEU A 192 12.73 13.50 -23.96
N THR A 193 11.49 13.50 -24.42
CA THR A 193 10.38 14.15 -23.71
C THR A 193 9.45 13.08 -23.18
N PHE A 194 9.46 12.88 -21.86
CA PHE A 194 8.65 11.91 -21.16
C PHE A 194 7.20 12.37 -21.05
N LYS A 195 6.29 11.44 -21.34
CA LYS A 195 4.86 11.58 -21.09
C LYS A 195 4.44 10.70 -19.91
N ASN A 196 3.59 11.22 -19.04
CA ASN A 196 3.07 10.46 -17.91
C ASN A 196 2.10 9.38 -18.39
N ALA A 197 2.35 8.13 -17.98
CA ALA A 197 1.42 7.01 -18.16
C ALA A 197 0.40 6.92 -17.01
N VAL A 198 0.65 7.61 -15.89
CA VAL A 198 -0.20 7.67 -14.69
C VAL A 198 -0.81 9.07 -14.51
N GLY A 199 -1.90 9.12 -13.75
CA GLY A 199 -2.40 10.32 -13.08
C GLY A 199 -2.09 10.25 -11.58
N PHE A 200 -2.48 11.28 -10.84
CA PHE A 200 -2.29 11.36 -9.40
C PHE A 200 -3.59 11.70 -8.69
N ILE A 201 -3.72 11.19 -7.47
CA ILE A 201 -4.79 11.57 -6.54
C ILE A 201 -4.16 12.31 -5.38
N LYS A 202 -4.59 13.55 -5.13
CA LYS A 202 -4.15 14.35 -3.98
C LYS A 202 -5.13 14.18 -2.82
N VAL A 203 -4.60 13.85 -1.64
CA VAL A 203 -5.33 13.77 -0.37
C VAL A 203 -4.57 14.53 0.72
N THR A 204 -5.29 15.20 1.62
CA THR A 204 -4.68 15.98 2.72
C THR A 204 -5.29 15.59 4.07
N PRO A 205 -4.79 14.56 4.78
CA PRO A 205 -5.28 14.22 6.11
C PRO A 205 -4.92 15.31 7.14
N GLN A 206 -5.82 15.59 8.08
CA GLN A 206 -5.65 16.50 9.23
C GLN A 206 -5.39 15.71 10.53
N PHE A 207 -4.91 14.48 10.40
CA PHE A 207 -4.54 13.59 11.48
C PHE A 207 -3.43 12.66 11.01
N ASP A 208 -2.64 12.14 11.94
CA ASP A 208 -1.59 11.18 11.61
C ASP A 208 -2.22 9.83 11.25
N CYS A 209 -1.73 9.22 10.18
CA CYS A 209 -2.12 7.86 9.82
C CYS A 209 -0.89 7.05 9.36
N LYS A 210 -1.05 5.74 9.28
CA LYS A 210 0.00 4.79 8.88
C LYS A 210 -0.11 4.42 7.41
N LYS A 211 -1.33 4.39 6.89
CA LYS A 211 -1.61 4.07 5.49
C LYS A 211 -2.78 4.89 4.97
N ILE A 212 -2.80 5.11 3.66
CA ILE A 212 -3.99 5.55 2.92
C ILE A 212 -4.27 4.50 1.86
N ILE A 213 -5.46 3.91 1.85
CA ILE A 213 -5.83 2.83 0.94
C ILE A 213 -6.93 3.32 0.02
N LEU A 214 -6.64 3.40 -1.27
CA LEU A 214 -7.64 3.54 -2.33
C LEU A 214 -8.06 2.14 -2.76
N ARG A 215 -9.36 1.84 -2.81
CA ARG A 215 -9.84 0.51 -3.22
C ARG A 215 -11.05 0.63 -4.15
N ALA A 216 -11.00 -0.10 -5.27
CA ALA A 216 -12.11 -0.23 -6.19
C ALA A 216 -13.24 -1.05 -5.55
N ALA A 217 -14.49 -0.75 -5.91
CA ALA A 217 -15.66 -1.47 -5.40
C ALA A 217 -15.72 -2.95 -5.84
N ASN A 218 -15.12 -3.25 -6.99
CA ASN A 218 -15.13 -4.58 -7.59
C ASN A 218 -13.85 -4.82 -8.40
N LYS A 219 -13.61 -6.09 -8.76
CA LYS A 219 -12.40 -6.54 -9.47
C LYS A 219 -12.54 -6.45 -11.00
N THR A 220 -13.11 -5.36 -11.53
CA THR A 220 -13.28 -5.19 -13.00
C THR A 220 -12.26 -4.26 -13.64
N LYS A 221 -11.68 -3.33 -12.85
CA LYS A 221 -10.75 -2.30 -13.31
C LYS A 221 -9.54 -2.25 -12.37
N PRO A 222 -8.40 -2.86 -12.77
CA PRO A 222 -7.19 -2.84 -11.96
C PRO A 222 -6.71 -1.42 -11.70
N LEU A 223 -6.19 -1.19 -10.48
CA LEU A 223 -5.56 0.05 -10.07
C LEU A 223 -4.03 -0.07 -10.07
N ALA A 224 -3.48 -1.28 -9.99
CA ALA A 224 -2.04 -1.52 -9.97
C ALA A 224 -1.73 -2.94 -10.46
N GLY A 225 -0.45 -3.22 -10.67
CA GLY A 225 0.03 -4.53 -11.08
C GLY A 225 1.03 -4.48 -12.24
N LYS A 226 1.38 -5.67 -12.73
CA LYS A 226 2.24 -5.82 -13.91
C LYS A 226 1.43 -5.57 -15.18
N GLY A 227 1.95 -4.76 -16.09
CA GLY A 227 1.28 -4.37 -17.32
C GLY A 227 2.24 -3.99 -18.45
N THR A 228 1.67 -3.38 -19.48
CA THR A 228 2.36 -2.89 -20.66
C THR A 228 2.01 -1.42 -20.87
N ILE A 229 3.01 -0.54 -20.96
CA ILE A 229 2.76 0.85 -21.39
C ILE A 229 2.62 0.85 -22.91
N LYS A 230 1.51 1.37 -23.42
CA LYS A 230 1.19 1.49 -24.86
C LYS A 230 0.91 2.95 -25.21
N PHE A 231 1.10 3.31 -26.48
CA PHE A 231 0.62 4.59 -27.01
C PHE A 231 -0.74 4.41 -27.69
N ASP A 232 -1.66 5.33 -27.42
CA ASP A 232 -2.89 5.48 -28.21
C ASP A 232 -2.61 6.11 -29.59
N ASP A 233 -3.64 6.22 -30.43
CA ASP A 233 -3.53 6.80 -31.78
C ASP A 233 -3.15 8.29 -31.76
N SER A 234 -3.34 8.97 -30.63
CA SER A 234 -2.93 10.37 -30.40
C SER A 234 -1.51 10.48 -29.84
N GLY A 235 -0.81 9.35 -29.65
CA GLY A 235 0.53 9.30 -29.08
C GLY A 235 0.58 9.58 -27.58
N ASN A 236 -0.53 9.43 -26.85
CA ASN A 236 -0.55 9.49 -25.40
C ASN A 236 -0.37 8.09 -24.80
N PRO A 237 0.44 7.95 -23.75
CA PRO A 237 0.64 6.64 -23.13
C PRO A 237 -0.53 6.26 -22.22
N TYR A 238 -0.75 4.95 -22.09
CA TYR A 238 -1.62 4.36 -21.08
C TYR A 238 -1.07 3.01 -20.64
N ILE A 239 -1.49 2.54 -19.47
CA ILE A 239 -1.09 1.23 -18.95
C ILE A 239 -2.17 0.22 -19.31
N ASP A 240 -1.79 -0.81 -20.05
CA ASP A 240 -2.64 -1.95 -20.38
C ASP A 240 -2.29 -3.14 -19.47
N PHE A 241 -3.28 -3.55 -18.68
CA PHE A 241 -3.21 -4.70 -17.78
C PHE A 241 -3.74 -6.00 -18.41
N THR A 242 -4.18 -5.97 -19.67
CA THR A 242 -4.79 -7.13 -20.35
C THR A 242 -3.83 -8.32 -20.37
N GLY A 243 -4.33 -9.49 -19.94
CA GLY A 243 -3.56 -10.73 -19.90
C GLY A 243 -2.61 -10.88 -18.71
N SER A 244 -2.47 -9.84 -17.87
CA SER A 244 -1.69 -9.95 -16.63
C SER A 244 -2.42 -10.79 -15.59
N LYS A 245 -1.65 -11.54 -14.80
CA LYS A 245 -2.14 -12.30 -13.64
C LYS A 245 -1.87 -11.55 -12.32
N GLU A 246 -0.94 -10.61 -12.34
CA GLU A 246 -0.51 -9.81 -11.20
C GLU A 246 -1.27 -8.49 -11.22
N LEU A 247 -2.52 -8.54 -10.74
CA LEU A 247 -3.45 -7.40 -10.75
C LEU A 247 -3.87 -7.05 -9.32
N SER A 248 -3.81 -5.77 -9.00
CA SER A 248 -4.36 -5.23 -7.77
C SER A 248 -5.49 -4.24 -8.05
N TYR A 249 -6.51 -4.30 -7.19
CA TYR A 249 -7.69 -3.43 -7.22
C TYR A 249 -7.70 -2.47 -6.02
N SER A 250 -6.55 -2.33 -5.38
CA SER A 250 -6.30 -1.34 -4.34
C SER A 250 -4.88 -0.82 -4.45
N ILE A 251 -4.67 0.43 -4.03
CA ILE A 251 -3.35 1.00 -3.83
C ILE A 251 -3.26 1.45 -2.38
N THR A 252 -2.21 1.01 -1.70
CA THR A 252 -1.85 1.40 -0.36
C THR A 252 -0.69 2.38 -0.44
N LEU A 253 -0.88 3.58 0.06
CA LEU A 253 0.20 4.50 0.38
C LEU A 253 0.65 4.22 1.82
N SER A 254 1.93 3.87 2.02
CA SER A 254 2.50 3.46 3.32
C SER A 254 3.71 4.33 3.67
N GLY A 255 3.91 4.62 4.96
CA GLY A 255 5.07 5.38 5.43
C GLY A 255 4.72 6.37 6.54
N THR A 256 5.50 7.43 6.66
CA THR A 256 5.25 8.50 7.65
C THR A 256 4.22 9.48 7.09
N ILE A 257 2.94 9.25 7.38
CA ILE A 257 1.85 10.15 7.00
C ILE A 257 1.47 11.02 8.19
N THR A 258 1.72 12.32 8.06
CA THR A 258 1.56 13.30 9.13
C THR A 258 0.45 14.29 8.79
N SER A 259 -0.24 14.73 9.83
CA SER A 259 -1.31 15.72 9.73
C SER A 259 -0.87 16.98 8.97
N GLY A 260 -1.75 17.49 8.11
CA GLY A 260 -1.59 18.76 7.39
C GLY A 260 -0.84 18.67 6.07
N ASN A 261 -0.12 17.57 5.81
CA ASN A 261 0.62 17.39 4.56
C ASN A 261 -0.26 16.82 3.44
N ALA A 262 -0.01 17.27 2.21
CA ALA A 262 -0.59 16.68 1.01
C ALA A 262 0.18 15.42 0.61
N TYR A 263 -0.52 14.40 0.13
CA TYR A 263 0.05 13.16 -0.36
C TYR A 263 -0.57 12.79 -1.70
N TYR A 264 0.24 12.20 -2.58
CA TYR A 264 -0.15 11.89 -3.96
C TYR A 264 -0.03 10.38 -4.21
N ILE A 265 -1.12 9.79 -4.70
CA ILE A 265 -1.17 8.37 -5.08
C ILE A 265 -1.15 8.29 -6.61
N ALA A 266 -0.17 7.61 -7.18
CA ALA A 266 -0.12 7.37 -8.62
C ALA A 266 -1.16 6.32 -9.02
N VAL A 267 -1.95 6.61 -10.05
CA VAL A 267 -3.04 5.75 -10.53
C VAL A 267 -3.03 5.65 -12.05
N PRO A 268 -3.46 4.53 -12.64
CA PRO A 268 -3.61 4.42 -14.09
C PRO A 268 -4.79 5.30 -14.53
N ALA A 269 -4.84 5.64 -15.82
CA ALA A 269 -6.03 6.25 -16.40
C ALA A 269 -7.17 5.22 -16.40
N VAL A 270 -8.18 5.41 -15.56
CA VAL A 270 -9.26 4.43 -15.35
C VAL A 270 -10.50 5.08 -14.75
N THR A 271 -11.67 4.51 -15.02
CA THR A 271 -12.93 4.87 -14.35
C THR A 271 -13.31 3.78 -13.36
N LEU A 272 -13.33 4.11 -12.07
CA LEU A 272 -13.87 3.23 -11.03
C LEU A 272 -15.40 3.34 -11.00
N SER A 273 -16.04 2.20 -10.77
CA SER A 273 -17.48 2.14 -10.48
C SER A 273 -17.80 2.88 -9.17
N ALA A 274 -19.07 3.22 -8.97
CA ALA A 274 -19.57 3.67 -7.67
C ALA A 274 -19.20 2.69 -6.54
N TYR A 275 -19.20 3.19 -5.31
CA TYR A 275 -18.90 2.50 -4.06
C TYR A 275 -17.42 2.14 -3.84
N TRP A 276 -16.51 2.80 -4.56
CA TRP A 276 -15.08 2.75 -4.23
C TRP A 276 -14.81 3.41 -2.86
N THR A 277 -13.70 3.03 -2.24
CA THR A 277 -13.38 3.47 -0.86
C THR A 277 -12.02 4.15 -0.79
N LEU A 278 -11.93 5.08 0.15
CA LEU A 278 -10.69 5.69 0.61
C LEU A 278 -10.60 5.48 2.12
N THR A 279 -9.59 4.75 2.59
CA THR A 279 -9.40 4.40 3.99
C THR A 279 -8.11 5.00 4.53
N PHE A 280 -8.20 5.78 5.59
CA PHE A 280 -7.07 6.27 6.37
C PHE A 280 -6.89 5.36 7.58
N VAL A 281 -5.78 4.65 7.60
CA VAL A 281 -5.50 3.62 8.61
C VAL A 281 -4.67 4.23 9.73
N THR A 282 -5.20 4.27 10.95
CA THR A 282 -4.44 4.68 12.15
C THR A 282 -4.20 3.48 13.05
N GLU A 283 -3.42 3.65 14.12
CA GLU A 283 -3.19 2.55 15.08
C GLU A 283 -4.50 2.04 15.69
N ASN A 284 -5.39 2.94 16.10
CA ASN A 284 -6.53 2.56 16.94
C ASN A 284 -7.87 2.56 16.19
N LYS A 285 -7.97 3.27 15.07
CA LYS A 285 -9.21 3.42 14.31
C LYS A 285 -8.93 3.66 12.84
N ASN A 286 -9.70 3.06 11.96
CA ASN A 286 -9.68 3.38 10.55
C ASN A 286 -10.80 4.36 10.20
N TYR A 287 -10.47 5.39 9.43
CA TYR A 287 -11.45 6.32 8.88
C TYR A 287 -11.68 5.97 7.42
N MET A 288 -12.85 5.45 7.10
CA MET A 288 -13.18 5.03 5.76
C MET A 288 -14.27 5.92 5.19
N ARG A 289 -14.06 6.38 3.96
CA ARG A 289 -15.09 7.03 3.15
C ARG A 289 -15.47 6.08 2.01
N GLN A 290 -16.76 5.79 1.87
CA GLN A 290 -17.30 5.10 0.71
C GLN A 290 -17.96 6.12 -0.21
N VAL A 291 -17.57 6.13 -1.48
CA VAL A 291 -18.03 7.12 -2.44
C VAL A 291 -19.05 6.49 -3.37
N THR A 292 -20.31 6.93 -3.28
CA THR A 292 -21.45 6.36 -4.00
C THR A 292 -21.52 6.73 -5.48
N LYS A 293 -20.56 7.52 -5.97
CA LYS A 293 -20.47 7.93 -7.38
C LYS A 293 -19.21 7.36 -8.03
N PRO A 294 -19.26 7.05 -9.34
CA PRO A 294 -18.05 6.67 -10.08
C PRO A 294 -17.05 7.83 -10.11
N ILE A 295 -15.78 7.50 -10.35
CA ILE A 295 -14.69 8.48 -10.46
C ILE A 295 -13.77 8.11 -11.63
N THR A 296 -13.29 9.10 -12.37
CA THR A 296 -12.37 8.92 -13.49
C THR A 296 -11.02 9.55 -13.15
N PHE A 297 -9.97 8.75 -13.27
CA PHE A 297 -8.58 9.19 -13.20
C PHE A 297 -8.04 9.34 -14.62
N VAL A 298 -7.31 10.43 -14.86
CA VAL A 298 -6.75 10.78 -16.17
C VAL A 298 -5.24 10.88 -16.03
N ARG A 299 -4.50 10.37 -17.03
CA ARG A 299 -3.03 10.51 -17.04
C ARG A 299 -2.60 11.98 -17.03
N SER A 300 -1.44 12.24 -16.45
CA SER A 300 -0.84 13.58 -16.39
C SER A 300 -1.71 14.63 -15.69
N GLN A 301 -2.66 14.20 -14.85
CA GLN A 301 -3.52 15.07 -14.05
C GLN A 301 -3.49 14.67 -12.58
N ALA A 302 -3.51 15.66 -11.69
CA ALA A 302 -3.71 15.46 -10.26
C ALA A 302 -5.17 15.78 -9.89
N LEU A 303 -5.92 14.78 -9.43
CA LEU A 303 -7.28 14.96 -8.93
C LEU A 303 -7.25 15.15 -7.40
N ASN A 304 -7.64 16.33 -6.95
CA ASN A 304 -7.72 16.64 -5.52
C ASN A 304 -9.02 16.12 -4.90
N LEU A 305 -8.92 15.16 -3.97
CA LEU A 305 -10.07 14.62 -3.22
C LEU A 305 -10.39 15.40 -1.94
N GLY A 306 -9.57 16.39 -1.61
CA GLY A 306 -9.78 17.33 -0.53
C GLY A 306 -9.01 17.02 0.75
N THR A 307 -9.51 17.62 1.83
CA THR A 307 -8.93 17.58 3.17
C THR A 307 -9.80 16.71 4.08
N PHE A 308 -9.17 15.90 4.93
CA PHE A 308 -9.86 14.89 5.74
C PHE A 308 -9.55 15.07 7.23
N ALA A 309 -10.55 15.41 8.03
CA ALA A 309 -10.50 15.55 9.48
C ALA A 309 -11.31 14.44 10.17
N THR A 310 -10.96 14.12 11.42
CA THR A 310 -11.56 12.99 12.15
C THR A 310 -13.04 13.21 12.50
N ASP A 311 -13.50 14.46 12.51
CA ASP A 311 -14.86 14.92 12.80
C ASP A 311 -15.71 15.16 11.53
N GLY A 312 -15.19 14.82 10.35
CA GLY A 312 -15.93 14.91 9.10
C GLY A 312 -17.17 14.02 9.06
N ASP A 313 -18.22 14.49 8.39
CA ASP A 313 -19.50 13.79 8.20
C ASP A 313 -19.51 12.79 7.03
N TYR A 314 -18.39 12.67 6.32
CA TYR A 314 -18.21 11.80 5.15
C TYR A 314 -17.67 10.41 5.47
N TRP A 315 -17.45 10.10 6.74
CA TRP A 315 -17.01 8.77 7.16
C TRP A 315 -18.17 7.78 7.15
N VAL A 316 -17.89 6.52 6.81
CA VAL A 316 -18.85 5.45 7.02
C VAL A 316 -19.20 5.37 8.50
N GLY A 317 -20.49 5.20 8.81
CA GLY A 317 -20.94 5.04 10.17
C GLY A 317 -20.48 3.71 10.79
N SER A 318 -20.97 3.41 11.98
CA SER A 318 -20.62 2.21 12.75
C SER A 318 -20.86 0.89 11.99
N ASN A 319 -21.76 0.87 11.00
CA ASN A 319 -22.02 -0.29 10.14
C ASN A 319 -20.99 -0.51 9.03
N GLY A 320 -20.08 0.44 8.78
CA GLY A 320 -19.16 0.37 7.65
C GLY A 320 -19.89 0.25 6.32
N ILE A 321 -19.36 -0.59 5.42
CA ILE A 321 -20.01 -0.94 4.14
C ILE A 321 -21.03 -2.08 4.27
N VAL A 322 -21.24 -2.63 5.48
CA VAL A 322 -22.12 -3.77 5.71
C VAL A 322 -23.54 -3.28 5.97
N SER A 323 -24.47 -3.65 5.11
CA SER A 323 -25.90 -3.37 5.30
C SER A 323 -26.47 -4.13 6.51
N ALA A 324 -27.53 -3.58 7.13
CA ALA A 324 -28.16 -4.19 8.30
C ALA A 324 -28.69 -5.63 8.04
N VAL A 325 -29.13 -5.92 6.81
CA VAL A 325 -29.61 -7.25 6.41
C VAL A 325 -28.52 -8.32 6.37
N ASN A 326 -27.25 -7.90 6.34
CA ASN A 326 -26.07 -8.77 6.35
C ASN A 326 -25.47 -8.91 7.75
N GLN A 327 -26.21 -8.57 8.80
CA GLN A 327 -25.82 -8.74 10.19
C GLN A 327 -26.68 -9.82 10.85
N VAL A 328 -26.04 -10.66 11.68
CA VAL A 328 -26.69 -11.73 12.43
C VAL A 328 -26.49 -11.47 13.91
N ASP A 329 -27.61 -11.27 14.59
CA ASP A 329 -27.69 -11.15 16.05
C ASP A 329 -28.16 -12.47 16.64
N LEU A 330 -27.22 -13.24 17.21
CA LEU A 330 -27.52 -14.49 17.91
C LEU A 330 -27.92 -14.28 19.38
N GLY A 331 -28.11 -13.03 19.83
CA GLY A 331 -28.36 -12.71 21.24
C GLY A 331 -27.14 -12.90 22.15
N LEU A 332 -25.93 -12.92 21.58
CA LEU A 332 -24.70 -13.08 22.34
C LEU A 332 -24.23 -11.76 22.95
N THR A 333 -23.66 -11.86 24.15
CA THR A 333 -23.01 -10.73 24.83
C THR A 333 -21.61 -11.09 25.28
N ILE A 334 -20.74 -10.08 25.36
CA ILE A 334 -19.40 -10.20 25.93
C ILE A 334 -19.13 -9.04 26.89
N GLU A 335 -18.27 -9.27 27.88
CA GLU A 335 -17.76 -8.25 28.79
C GLU A 335 -16.37 -7.79 28.34
N GLN A 336 -16.19 -6.49 28.10
CA GLN A 336 -14.90 -5.92 27.75
C GLN A 336 -14.72 -4.56 28.42
N GLY A 337 -13.63 -4.38 29.17
CA GLY A 337 -13.33 -3.09 29.81
C GLY A 337 -14.39 -2.60 30.80
N GLY A 338 -15.10 -3.52 31.47
CA GLY A 338 -16.16 -3.20 32.44
C GLY A 338 -17.50 -2.82 31.81
N LYS A 339 -17.69 -3.11 30.53
CA LYS A 339 -18.93 -2.86 29.78
C LYS A 339 -19.40 -4.13 29.10
N THR A 340 -20.71 -4.29 29.03
CA THR A 340 -21.37 -5.36 28.28
C THR A 340 -21.61 -4.91 26.84
N TYR A 341 -21.22 -5.75 25.88
CA TYR A 341 -21.45 -5.53 24.46
C TYR A 341 -22.30 -6.64 23.89
N LYS A 342 -23.22 -6.28 23.01
CA LYS A 342 -23.91 -7.20 22.12
C LYS A 342 -23.05 -7.49 20.90
N VAL A 343 -23.00 -8.76 20.49
CA VAL A 343 -22.20 -9.21 19.35
C VAL A 343 -23.08 -9.41 18.11
N TYR A 344 -22.71 -8.75 17.03
CA TYR A 344 -23.30 -8.95 15.70
C TYR A 344 -22.27 -9.61 14.79
N PHE A 345 -22.58 -10.76 14.22
CA PHE A 345 -21.76 -11.40 13.18
C PHE A 345 -22.14 -10.86 11.80
N ALA A 346 -21.17 -10.82 10.89
CA ALA A 346 -21.47 -10.70 9.47
C ALA A 346 -22.10 -12.00 8.96
N LYS A 347 -23.03 -11.88 8.00
CA LYS A 347 -23.73 -13.03 7.42
C LYS A 347 -22.86 -13.91 6.52
N SER A 348 -21.73 -13.40 6.02
CA SER A 348 -20.81 -14.11 5.11
C SER A 348 -19.35 -13.93 5.51
N ASN A 349 -18.45 -14.76 4.96
CA ASN A 349 -17.01 -14.61 5.16
C ASN A 349 -16.47 -13.34 4.49
N LEU A 350 -15.38 -12.81 5.02
CA LEU A 350 -14.69 -11.64 4.50
C LEU A 350 -14.05 -11.97 3.14
N THR A 351 -14.09 -11.00 2.23
CA THR A 351 -13.35 -10.98 0.97
C THR A 351 -12.52 -9.70 0.90
N THR A 352 -11.62 -9.63 -0.06
CA THR A 352 -10.82 -8.43 -0.39
C THR A 352 -11.62 -7.16 -0.68
N THR A 353 -12.92 -7.27 -1.01
CA THR A 353 -13.78 -6.13 -1.39
C THR A 353 -15.00 -5.96 -0.49
N GLY A 354 -15.15 -6.77 0.56
CA GLY A 354 -16.30 -6.70 1.45
C GLY A 354 -16.66 -8.06 2.04
N LEU A 355 -17.94 -8.40 2.02
CA LEU A 355 -18.42 -9.73 2.38
C LEU A 355 -18.58 -10.59 1.12
N ALA A 356 -18.44 -11.90 1.28
CA ALA A 356 -18.82 -12.84 0.24
C ALA A 356 -20.32 -12.76 -0.04
N GLU A 357 -20.70 -13.04 -1.28
CA GLU A 357 -22.08 -12.91 -1.75
C GLU A 357 -23.01 -13.84 -0.95
N ASN A 358 -22.57 -15.07 -0.70
CA ASN A 358 -23.35 -16.06 0.00
C ASN A 358 -22.71 -16.48 1.34
N GLU A 359 -23.54 -16.89 2.28
CA GLU A 359 -23.10 -17.33 3.61
C GLU A 359 -22.21 -18.58 3.59
N TYR A 360 -22.36 -19.40 2.53
CA TYR A 360 -21.61 -20.63 2.28
C TYR A 360 -20.33 -20.42 1.48
N ASP A 361 -20.07 -19.22 0.96
CA ASP A 361 -18.82 -18.92 0.28
C ASP A 361 -17.66 -18.86 1.28
N TYR A 362 -16.53 -19.45 0.91
CA TYR A 362 -15.37 -19.57 1.81
C TYR A 362 -14.71 -18.21 2.12
N GLY A 363 -15.03 -17.18 1.33
CA GLY A 363 -14.35 -15.89 1.38
C GLY A 363 -12.92 -15.97 0.86
N ASP A 364 -12.12 -14.99 1.26
CA ASP A 364 -10.67 -15.00 1.06
C ASP A 364 -9.96 -15.53 2.30
N TYR A 365 -8.75 -16.09 2.11
CA TYR A 365 -7.89 -16.53 3.19
C TYR A 365 -6.92 -15.42 3.55
N PHE A 366 -6.77 -15.13 4.84
CA PHE A 366 -5.89 -14.09 5.35
C PHE A 366 -4.84 -14.74 6.26
N ALA A 367 -3.59 -14.28 6.19
CA ALA A 367 -2.63 -14.52 7.25
C ALA A 367 -2.99 -13.64 8.46
N TRP A 368 -2.63 -14.05 9.67
CA TRP A 368 -2.96 -13.30 10.87
C TRP A 368 -2.22 -11.94 10.89
N GLY A 369 -2.96 -10.86 11.10
CA GLY A 369 -2.45 -9.48 11.01
C GLY A 369 -2.28 -8.94 9.58
N ALA A 370 -2.62 -9.74 8.54
CA ALA A 370 -2.57 -9.30 7.16
C ALA A 370 -3.91 -8.70 6.74
N ILE A 371 -3.86 -7.56 6.03
CA ILE A 371 -5.05 -6.83 5.56
C ILE A 371 -5.42 -7.15 4.10
N LYS A 372 -4.65 -8.06 3.47
CA LYS A 372 -4.87 -8.59 2.13
C LYS A 372 -4.43 -10.06 2.08
N PRO A 373 -5.10 -10.93 1.31
CA PRO A 373 -4.60 -12.26 0.98
C PRO A 373 -3.29 -12.13 0.21
N TRP A 374 -2.53 -13.23 0.11
CA TRP A 374 -1.25 -13.25 -0.62
C TRP A 374 -1.39 -13.79 -2.05
N TYR A 375 -2.57 -13.62 -2.63
CA TYR A 375 -2.91 -14.01 -3.99
C TYR A 375 -3.90 -13.02 -4.61
N SER A 376 -3.86 -12.88 -5.94
CA SER A 376 -4.80 -12.03 -6.70
C SER A 376 -6.07 -12.80 -7.12
N SER A 377 -5.93 -14.11 -7.36
CA SER A 377 -7.01 -15.00 -7.80
C SER A 377 -6.77 -16.46 -7.38
N ILE A 378 -7.85 -17.19 -7.10
CA ILE A 378 -7.84 -18.65 -6.90
C ILE A 378 -8.52 -19.34 -8.08
N ASP A 379 -7.89 -20.38 -8.60
CA ASP A 379 -8.47 -21.35 -9.54
C ASP A 379 -8.93 -22.59 -8.77
N LYS A 380 -10.26 -22.67 -8.57
CA LYS A 380 -10.95 -23.75 -7.86
C LYS A 380 -11.28 -24.95 -8.77
N SER A 381 -10.97 -24.89 -10.06
CA SER A 381 -11.24 -25.99 -11.02
C SER A 381 -10.26 -27.16 -10.90
N LYS A 382 -9.16 -26.96 -10.14
CA LYS A 382 -8.12 -27.96 -9.91
C LYS A 382 -8.24 -28.56 -8.51
N SER A 383 -7.68 -29.75 -8.31
CA SER A 383 -7.54 -30.37 -7.00
C SER A 383 -6.09 -30.80 -6.79
N PRO A 384 -5.34 -30.19 -5.84
CA PRO A 384 -5.75 -29.08 -4.97
C PRO A 384 -6.00 -27.77 -5.77
N TRP A 385 -6.72 -26.82 -5.15
CA TRP A 385 -6.89 -25.48 -5.72
C TRP A 385 -5.51 -24.83 -5.97
N THR A 386 -5.43 -23.96 -6.97
CA THR A 386 -4.21 -23.20 -7.26
C THR A 386 -4.50 -21.70 -7.20
N ALA A 387 -3.47 -20.87 -7.06
CA ALA A 387 -3.64 -19.43 -7.03
C ALA A 387 -2.56 -18.71 -7.82
N THR A 388 -2.86 -17.47 -8.22
CA THR A 388 -1.82 -16.53 -8.66
C THR A 388 -1.26 -15.84 -7.43
N TRP A 389 -0.06 -16.24 -7.02
CA TRP A 389 0.59 -15.77 -5.80
C TRP A 389 1.19 -14.38 -5.96
N GLU A 390 0.91 -13.50 -5.00
CA GLU A 390 1.53 -12.17 -4.87
C GLU A 390 2.76 -12.21 -3.95
N LYS A 391 2.90 -13.29 -3.17
CA LYS A 391 4.06 -13.56 -2.34
C LYS A 391 4.70 -14.87 -2.74
N THR A 392 6.00 -14.86 -3.02
CA THR A 392 6.76 -16.07 -3.33
C THR A 392 6.63 -17.08 -2.19
N GLY A 393 6.30 -18.33 -2.53
CA GLY A 393 6.04 -19.40 -1.57
C GLY A 393 4.66 -19.37 -0.90
N GLY A 394 3.85 -18.33 -1.13
CA GLY A 394 2.52 -18.20 -0.54
C GLY A 394 2.56 -18.00 0.97
N TYR A 395 1.71 -18.75 1.68
CA TYR A 395 1.49 -18.70 3.13
C TYR A 395 2.66 -19.32 3.92
N ILE A 396 3.82 -18.64 3.92
CA ILE A 396 5.03 -19.02 4.65
C ILE A 396 5.43 -17.96 5.68
N GLN A 397 6.15 -18.38 6.71
CA GLN A 397 6.58 -17.52 7.82
C GLN A 397 7.33 -16.26 7.39
N ALA A 398 8.20 -16.36 6.36
CA ALA A 398 8.97 -15.22 5.85
C ALA A 398 8.08 -14.08 5.31
N ASN A 399 6.84 -14.38 4.92
CA ASN A 399 5.88 -13.40 4.44
C ASN A 399 4.96 -12.87 5.57
N ALA A 400 5.02 -13.46 6.76
CA ALA A 400 4.11 -13.15 7.85
C ALA A 400 4.25 -11.71 8.33
N PRO A 401 3.13 -11.02 8.63
CA PRO A 401 3.19 -9.67 9.16
C PRO A 401 4.00 -9.64 10.46
N TYR A 402 4.84 -8.62 10.63
CA TYR A 402 5.67 -8.40 11.82
C TYR A 402 6.78 -9.43 12.06
N TYR A 403 6.92 -10.45 11.21
CA TYR A 403 8.02 -11.41 11.33
C TYR A 403 9.32 -10.79 10.82
N ASN A 404 10.35 -10.82 11.67
CA ASN A 404 11.68 -10.34 11.34
C ASN A 404 12.73 -11.22 12.01
N ASN A 405 13.63 -11.79 11.20
CA ASN A 405 14.84 -12.49 11.63
C ASN A 405 14.63 -13.48 12.79
N GLY A 406 13.64 -14.36 12.68
CA GLY A 406 13.38 -15.43 13.67
C GLY A 406 12.35 -15.09 14.74
N SER A 407 11.76 -13.89 14.76
CA SER A 407 10.78 -13.50 15.78
C SER A 407 9.72 -12.53 15.25
N TYR A 408 8.56 -12.48 15.90
CA TYR A 408 7.54 -11.45 15.64
C TYR A 408 7.83 -10.19 16.45
N THR A 409 7.69 -9.03 15.82
CA THR A 409 7.98 -7.71 16.40
C THR A 409 6.75 -7.02 17.02
N LYS A 410 5.54 -7.56 16.78
CA LYS A 410 4.26 -7.07 17.31
C LYS A 410 3.40 -8.25 17.76
N TYR A 411 2.51 -8.01 18.72
CA TYR A 411 1.62 -9.04 19.27
C TYR A 411 2.42 -10.21 19.87
N THR A 412 3.38 -9.90 20.73
CA THR A 412 4.35 -10.88 21.26
C THR A 412 3.89 -11.55 22.55
N THR A 413 2.80 -11.04 23.14
CA THR A 413 2.22 -11.57 24.38
C THR A 413 0.89 -12.25 24.09
N ASP A 414 0.64 -13.33 24.84
CA ASP A 414 -0.64 -14.01 24.82
C ASP A 414 -1.80 -13.07 25.19
N GLY A 415 -2.91 -13.18 24.46
CA GLY A 415 -4.10 -12.36 24.67
C GLY A 415 -4.06 -10.97 24.02
N GLU A 416 -2.96 -10.54 23.38
CA GLU A 416 -2.94 -9.27 22.65
C GLU A 416 -3.94 -9.29 21.47
N ILE A 417 -4.69 -8.20 21.29
CA ILE A 417 -5.73 -8.08 20.25
C ILE A 417 -5.22 -7.23 19.11
N LEU A 418 -5.52 -7.66 17.86
CA LEU A 418 -5.23 -6.88 16.66
C LEU A 418 -5.72 -5.44 16.78
N LYS A 419 -4.85 -4.52 16.37
CA LYS A 419 -5.14 -3.10 16.23
C LYS A 419 -5.85 -2.86 14.91
N ALA A 420 -6.59 -1.75 14.81
CA ALA A 420 -7.41 -1.44 13.63
C ALA A 420 -6.59 -1.49 12.32
N SER A 421 -5.32 -1.09 12.37
CA SER A 421 -4.43 -1.10 11.21
C SER A 421 -4.05 -2.48 10.68
N ASP A 422 -4.25 -3.50 11.50
CA ASP A 422 -3.76 -4.87 11.30
C ASP A 422 -4.93 -5.87 11.23
N ASP A 423 -6.16 -5.37 11.39
CA ASP A 423 -7.40 -6.13 11.31
C ASP A 423 -8.00 -6.01 9.91
N ALA A 424 -8.03 -7.12 9.18
CA ALA A 424 -8.55 -7.16 7.81
C ALA A 424 -10.02 -6.72 7.73
N ALA A 425 -10.85 -7.14 8.70
CA ALA A 425 -12.26 -6.79 8.72
C ALA A 425 -12.44 -5.28 8.94
N ASN A 426 -11.68 -4.68 9.84
CA ASN A 426 -11.73 -3.24 10.09
C ASN A 426 -11.27 -2.42 8.87
N VAL A 427 -10.19 -2.85 8.22
CA VAL A 427 -9.62 -2.18 7.03
C VAL A 427 -10.52 -2.32 5.79
N ILE A 428 -11.19 -3.45 5.63
CA ILE A 428 -11.99 -3.77 4.43
C ILE A 428 -13.42 -3.29 4.58
N LEU A 429 -14.05 -3.53 5.73
CA LEU A 429 -15.47 -3.19 5.95
C LEU A 429 -15.65 -1.78 6.51
N GLY A 430 -14.65 -1.25 7.22
CA GLY A 430 -14.77 0.02 7.94
C GLY A 430 -15.75 -0.06 9.11
N GLY A 431 -16.11 1.10 9.67
CA GLY A 431 -16.99 1.17 10.84
C GLY A 431 -16.39 0.40 12.03
N ASP A 432 -17.25 -0.30 12.76
CA ASP A 432 -16.90 -1.01 13.98
C ASP A 432 -16.74 -2.53 13.76
N TRP A 433 -16.39 -2.95 12.54
CA TRP A 433 -16.15 -4.36 12.20
C TRP A 433 -14.73 -4.80 12.53
N TRP A 434 -14.59 -6.02 13.07
CA TRP A 434 -13.34 -6.62 13.53
C TRP A 434 -13.30 -8.13 13.25
N ILE A 435 -12.10 -8.71 13.24
CA ILE A 435 -11.91 -10.15 13.39
C ILE A 435 -12.34 -10.55 14.82
N PRO A 436 -13.12 -11.62 15.02
CA PRO A 436 -13.60 -11.98 16.35
C PRO A 436 -12.46 -12.34 17.30
N THR A 437 -12.50 -11.85 18.54
CA THR A 437 -11.55 -12.27 19.58
C THR A 437 -11.84 -13.70 20.04
N GLN A 438 -10.89 -14.30 20.75
CA GLN A 438 -11.05 -15.67 21.27
C GLN A 438 -12.27 -15.76 22.19
N ALA A 439 -12.49 -14.73 23.01
CA ALA A 439 -13.66 -14.62 23.89
C ALA A 439 -14.98 -14.60 23.12
N ILE A 440 -15.03 -13.94 21.96
CA ILE A 440 -16.23 -13.94 21.10
C ILE A 440 -16.47 -15.33 20.52
N TRP A 441 -15.42 -16.02 20.07
CA TRP A 441 -15.55 -17.39 19.60
C TRP A 441 -16.00 -18.33 20.71
N GLN A 442 -15.45 -18.19 21.91
CA GLN A 442 -15.86 -18.95 23.07
C GLN A 442 -17.33 -18.69 23.41
N ALA A 443 -17.78 -17.43 23.39
CA ALA A 443 -19.18 -17.09 23.63
C ALA A 443 -20.13 -17.72 22.60
N LEU A 444 -19.75 -17.76 21.31
CA LEU A 444 -20.53 -18.46 20.27
C LEU A 444 -20.63 -19.96 20.58
N VAL A 445 -19.51 -20.58 20.95
CA VAL A 445 -19.44 -22.00 21.29
C VAL A 445 -20.24 -22.33 22.54
N ASP A 446 -20.19 -21.53 23.59
CA ASP A 446 -20.85 -21.87 24.86
C ASP A 446 -22.35 -21.63 24.83
N ASN A 447 -22.82 -20.65 24.06
CA ASN A 447 -24.20 -20.16 24.13
C ASN A 447 -25.09 -20.55 22.94
N SER A 448 -24.58 -21.33 21.99
CA SER A 448 -25.34 -21.73 20.79
C SER A 448 -25.43 -23.24 20.64
N THR A 449 -26.56 -23.74 20.14
CA THR A 449 -26.64 -25.12 19.63
C THR A 449 -25.93 -25.20 18.28
N LYS A 450 -25.34 -26.37 17.98
CA LYS A 450 -24.53 -26.60 16.78
C LYS A 450 -25.09 -27.79 16.01
N GLY A 451 -25.18 -27.66 14.69
CA GLY A 451 -25.52 -28.74 13.78
C GLY A 451 -24.57 -28.76 12.59
N LEU A 452 -24.19 -29.96 12.17
CA LEU A 452 -23.47 -30.18 10.91
C LEU A 452 -24.47 -30.12 9.74
N ASP A 453 -24.15 -29.32 8.73
CA ASP A 453 -24.96 -29.13 7.51
C ASP A 453 -24.07 -28.68 6.33
N SER A 454 -23.15 -29.55 5.88
CA SER A 454 -22.11 -29.19 4.88
C SER A 454 -21.26 -27.98 5.29
N GLY A 455 -20.99 -27.90 6.60
CA GLY A 455 -20.56 -26.74 7.35
C GLY A 455 -21.16 -26.78 8.74
N PHE A 456 -21.00 -25.71 9.53
CA PHE A 456 -21.59 -25.62 10.86
C PHE A 456 -22.66 -24.55 10.94
N LYS A 457 -23.83 -24.96 11.44
CA LYS A 457 -24.94 -24.08 11.78
C LYS A 457 -24.99 -23.87 13.28
N PHE A 458 -24.79 -22.63 13.70
CA PHE A 458 -24.98 -22.18 15.07
C PHE A 458 -26.37 -21.58 15.22
N THR A 459 -27.13 -22.01 16.22
CA THR A 459 -28.49 -21.49 16.48
C THR A 459 -28.58 -20.98 17.91
N ASN A 460 -29.05 -19.74 18.06
CA ASN A 460 -29.41 -19.15 19.34
C ASN A 460 -30.44 -18.05 19.11
N ASN A 461 -31.30 -17.79 20.10
CA ASN A 461 -32.32 -16.74 20.05
C ASN A 461 -33.20 -16.78 18.77
N GLY A 462 -33.52 -17.97 18.27
CA GLY A 462 -34.29 -18.16 17.03
C GLY A 462 -33.56 -17.79 15.73
N GLN A 463 -32.33 -17.30 15.83
CA GLN A 463 -31.48 -16.88 14.71
C GLN A 463 -30.40 -17.93 14.43
N THR A 464 -29.84 -17.90 13.22
CA THR A 464 -28.85 -18.88 12.78
C THR A 464 -27.65 -18.20 12.11
N LEU A 465 -26.44 -18.69 12.40
CA LEU A 465 -25.20 -18.34 11.72
C LEU A 465 -24.61 -19.60 11.08
N PHE A 466 -24.36 -19.54 9.77
CA PHE A 466 -23.67 -20.61 9.04
C PHE A 466 -22.19 -20.28 8.84
N LEU A 467 -21.32 -21.23 9.14
CA LEU A 467 -19.89 -21.18 8.89
C LEU A 467 -19.47 -22.36 7.98
N PRO A 468 -19.04 -22.11 6.73
CA PRO A 468 -18.55 -23.18 5.87
C PRO A 468 -17.24 -23.81 6.38
N GLU A 469 -17.02 -25.08 6.04
CA GLU A 469 -15.75 -25.79 6.24
C GLU A 469 -14.72 -25.38 5.17
N ALA A 470 -14.30 -24.12 5.24
CA ALA A 470 -13.45 -23.50 4.24
C ALA A 470 -12.04 -24.14 4.14
N GLY A 471 -11.61 -24.90 5.14
CA GLY A 471 -10.23 -25.39 5.18
C GLY A 471 -9.23 -24.27 5.44
N TYR A 472 -8.01 -24.46 4.98
CA TYR A 472 -6.92 -23.50 5.16
C TYR A 472 -5.90 -23.54 4.01
N VAL A 473 -4.96 -22.61 4.07
CA VAL A 473 -3.81 -22.54 3.16
C VAL A 473 -2.51 -22.55 3.95
N ASN A 474 -1.56 -23.40 3.54
CA ASN A 474 -0.20 -23.44 4.08
C ASN A 474 0.80 -23.54 2.91
N GLY A 475 1.75 -22.61 2.86
CA GLY A 475 2.57 -22.37 1.68
C GLY A 475 1.69 -22.08 0.47
N THR A 476 1.78 -22.94 -0.55
CA THR A 476 0.95 -22.85 -1.75
C THR A 476 -0.17 -23.90 -1.83
N LEU A 477 -0.33 -24.72 -0.78
CA LEU A 477 -1.30 -25.80 -0.74
C LEU A 477 -2.61 -25.34 -0.09
N PHE A 478 -3.71 -25.47 -0.83
CA PHE A 478 -5.06 -25.32 -0.31
C PHE A 478 -5.58 -26.66 0.20
N ASN A 479 -5.88 -26.75 1.49
CA ASN A 479 -6.60 -27.88 2.09
C ASN A 479 -8.08 -27.55 2.25
N ALA A 480 -8.71 -27.13 1.14
CA ALA A 480 -10.11 -26.71 1.10
C ALA A 480 -11.07 -27.91 1.22
N ASN A 481 -12.29 -27.68 1.72
CA ASN A 481 -13.31 -28.71 1.97
C ASN A 481 -12.89 -29.78 2.99
N SER A 482 -12.08 -29.42 3.99
CA SER A 482 -11.72 -30.29 5.11
C SER A 482 -12.55 -29.88 6.34
N ASP A 483 -11.89 -29.31 7.36
CA ASP A 483 -12.53 -28.72 8.52
C ASP A 483 -12.70 -27.20 8.33
N GLY A 484 -13.46 -26.54 9.21
CA GLY A 484 -13.54 -25.07 9.23
C GLY A 484 -12.46 -24.44 10.11
N TYR A 485 -11.73 -23.48 9.57
CA TYR A 485 -10.67 -22.73 10.27
C TYR A 485 -10.95 -21.22 10.15
N TYR A 486 -11.15 -20.55 11.28
CA TYR A 486 -11.50 -19.14 11.33
C TYR A 486 -10.60 -18.38 12.28
N TRP A 487 -9.90 -17.36 11.78
CA TRP A 487 -9.01 -16.58 12.64
C TRP A 487 -9.73 -15.97 13.83
N SER A 488 -9.05 -15.97 14.97
CA SER A 488 -9.30 -15.02 16.04
C SER A 488 -8.41 -13.79 15.89
N GLY A 489 -8.90 -12.61 16.27
CA GLY A 489 -8.09 -11.40 16.41
C GLY A 489 -7.17 -11.41 17.64
N THR A 490 -7.10 -12.52 18.38
CA THR A 490 -6.31 -12.68 19.61
C THR A 490 -5.03 -13.47 19.35
N ALA A 491 -3.90 -12.91 19.76
CA ALA A 491 -2.59 -13.57 19.73
C ALA A 491 -2.46 -14.66 20.80
N ASN A 492 -1.73 -15.72 20.48
CA ASN A 492 -1.25 -16.77 21.39
C ASN A 492 0.30 -16.61 21.50
N PRO A 493 1.09 -17.37 22.31
CA PRO A 493 2.55 -17.21 22.39
C PRO A 493 3.24 -17.02 21.04
N SER A 494 4.41 -16.37 21.08
CA SER A 494 4.97 -15.48 20.05
C SER A 494 4.87 -15.85 18.56
N THR A 495 4.63 -17.11 18.17
CA THR A 495 4.49 -17.54 16.77
C THR A 495 3.06 -17.72 16.28
N ASP A 496 2.10 -17.83 17.21
CA ASP A 496 0.78 -18.38 16.93
C ASP A 496 -0.33 -17.37 17.23
N ALA A 497 -1.52 -17.62 16.68
CA ALA A 497 -2.73 -16.93 17.04
C ALA A 497 -3.86 -17.92 17.29
N TYR A 498 -4.85 -17.51 18.08
CA TYR A 498 -6.04 -18.31 18.31
C TYR A 498 -6.90 -18.38 17.06
N TYR A 499 -7.66 -19.46 16.92
CA TYR A 499 -8.64 -19.62 15.87
C TYR A 499 -9.79 -20.52 16.33
N LEU A 500 -10.94 -20.39 15.67
CA LEU A 500 -12.07 -21.29 15.83
C LEU A 500 -11.89 -22.47 14.86
N GLN A 501 -11.87 -23.67 15.42
CA GLN A 501 -11.82 -24.94 14.72
C GLN A 501 -13.21 -25.59 14.70
N LEU A 502 -13.63 -26.03 13.51
CA LEU A 502 -14.86 -26.73 13.25
C LEU A 502 -14.54 -28.10 12.65
N TYR A 503 -14.47 -29.15 13.46
CA TYR A 503 -14.10 -30.49 12.95
C TYR A 503 -15.29 -31.15 12.27
N SER A 504 -15.08 -31.80 11.13
CA SER A 504 -16.15 -32.57 10.46
C SER A 504 -16.72 -33.71 11.31
N SER A 505 -16.06 -34.07 12.41
CA SER A 505 -16.57 -34.99 13.44
C SER A 505 -17.72 -34.42 14.29
N GLY A 506 -18.00 -33.11 14.17
CA GLY A 506 -19.00 -32.38 14.95
C GLY A 506 -18.44 -31.67 16.18
N TYR A 507 -17.15 -31.85 16.50
CA TYR A 507 -16.48 -31.13 17.58
C TYR A 507 -16.13 -29.70 17.16
N VAL A 508 -16.29 -28.74 18.07
CA VAL A 508 -15.98 -27.32 17.85
C VAL A 508 -15.15 -26.80 19.01
N SER A 509 -14.09 -26.05 18.71
CA SER A 509 -13.19 -25.49 19.73
C SER A 509 -12.76 -24.07 19.36
N ALA A 510 -12.87 -23.16 20.32
CA ALA A 510 -12.36 -21.78 20.24
C ALA A 510 -10.98 -21.61 20.93
N GLN A 511 -10.34 -22.73 21.28
CA GLN A 511 -9.09 -22.76 22.06
C GLN A 511 -7.88 -23.20 21.22
N GLN A 512 -8.09 -23.45 19.93
CA GLN A 512 -7.00 -23.90 19.05
C GLN A 512 -6.12 -22.74 18.64
N VAL A 513 -4.85 -23.06 18.38
CA VAL A 513 -3.80 -22.11 18.07
C VAL A 513 -2.96 -22.65 16.92
N TRP A 514 -2.53 -21.77 16.03
CA TRP A 514 -1.66 -22.16 14.91
C TRP A 514 -0.79 -20.99 14.44
N ASP A 515 0.21 -21.33 13.64
CA ASP A 515 1.11 -20.39 13.01
C ASP A 515 0.39 -19.24 12.29
N ARG A 516 0.77 -18.00 12.62
CA ARG A 516 0.18 -16.76 12.07
C ARG A 516 0.31 -16.61 10.56
N TYR A 517 1.22 -17.35 9.92
CA TYR A 517 1.42 -17.30 8.48
C TYR A 517 0.42 -18.14 7.70
N CYS A 518 -0.38 -19.01 8.33
CA CYS A 518 -1.40 -19.78 7.65
C CYS A 518 -2.56 -18.89 7.16
N GLY A 519 -3.14 -19.25 6.01
CA GLY A 519 -4.29 -18.57 5.47
C GLY A 519 -5.59 -19.19 5.98
N TYR A 520 -6.35 -18.48 6.82
CA TYR A 520 -7.68 -18.89 7.28
C TYR A 520 -8.75 -17.87 6.85
N SER A 521 -10.00 -18.33 6.81
CA SER A 521 -11.16 -17.45 6.57
C SER A 521 -11.40 -16.54 7.77
N VAL A 522 -12.04 -15.41 7.51
CA VAL A 522 -12.48 -14.46 8.54
C VAL A 522 -13.99 -14.31 8.47
N ARG A 523 -14.66 -14.40 9.62
CA ARG A 523 -16.07 -14.08 9.79
C ARG A 523 -16.19 -12.84 10.69
N PRO A 524 -16.36 -11.64 10.13
CA PRO A 524 -16.32 -10.39 10.88
C PRO A 524 -17.39 -10.29 11.97
N VAL A 525 -17.09 -9.53 13.03
CA VAL A 525 -18.03 -9.15 14.09
C VAL A 525 -18.03 -7.66 14.34
N ARG A 526 -19.14 -7.16 14.86
CA ARG A 526 -19.32 -5.80 15.37
C ARG A 526 -19.86 -5.86 16.79
N LEU A 527 -19.34 -4.99 17.65
CA LEU A 527 -19.77 -4.86 19.04
C LEU A 527 -20.63 -3.61 19.21
N VAL A 528 -21.75 -3.74 19.91
CA VAL A 528 -22.61 -2.61 20.28
C VAL A 528 -22.74 -2.59 21.79
N GLU A 529 -22.28 -1.50 22.42
CA GLU A 529 -22.36 -1.34 23.87
C GLU A 529 -23.82 -1.34 24.32
N LEU A 530 -24.14 -2.17 25.31
CA LEU A 530 -25.41 -2.06 26.03
C LEU A 530 -25.24 -0.98 27.07
N SER A 531 -25.88 0.17 26.88
CA SER A 531 -25.96 1.16 27.94
C SER A 531 -26.60 0.50 29.16
N ALA A 532 -25.92 0.52 30.31
CA ALA A 532 -26.55 0.18 31.57
C ALA A 532 -27.83 1.02 31.66
N ALA A 533 -28.99 0.36 31.82
CA ALA A 533 -30.22 1.06 32.07
C ALA A 533 -30.03 1.86 33.36
N THR A 534 -29.70 3.15 33.25
CA THR A 534 -29.84 4.06 34.37
C THR A 534 -31.31 4.07 34.69
N THR A 535 -31.64 3.51 35.85
CA THR A 535 -32.98 3.56 36.42
C THR A 535 -33.22 4.99 36.90
N GLU A 536 -33.29 5.95 35.97
CA GLU A 536 -33.88 7.26 36.20
C GLU A 536 -35.14 7.33 35.34
N GLY A 537 -36.24 7.66 36.01
CA GLY A 537 -37.59 7.49 35.50
C GLY A 537 -37.78 8.12 34.12
N TYR A 538 -38.41 7.35 33.24
CA TYR A 538 -39.09 7.86 32.06
C TYR A 538 -40.07 8.97 32.48
N ASN A 539 -39.74 10.23 32.20
CA ASN A 539 -40.68 11.35 32.20
C ASN A 539 -41.04 11.65 30.74
N VAL A 540 -42.28 11.31 30.37
CA VAL A 540 -42.76 11.26 28.97
C VAL A 540 -43.13 12.65 28.40
N GLU A 541 -42.76 13.77 29.04
CA GLU A 541 -43.27 15.09 28.62
C GLU A 541 -42.25 16.13 28.13
N GLU A 542 -40.93 15.88 28.12
CA GLU A 542 -39.96 16.93 27.73
C GLU A 542 -39.21 16.73 26.40
N ASP A 543 -39.23 15.56 25.75
CA ASP A 543 -38.33 15.28 24.61
C ASP A 543 -38.89 15.51 23.20
N PHE A 544 -40.02 16.21 23.05
CA PHE A 544 -40.44 16.75 21.75
C PHE A 544 -40.43 18.28 21.77
N LYS A 545 -39.21 18.86 21.83
CA LYS A 545 -38.94 20.19 21.28
C LYS A 545 -37.62 20.17 20.48
N TRP A 546 -37.81 20.50 19.20
CA TRP A 546 -36.87 20.78 18.09
C TRP A 546 -36.52 19.60 17.19
#